data_AF-A0A529XNW7-F1
#
_entry.id   AF-A0A529XNW7-F1
#
_cell.length_a   1.000
_cell.length_b   1.000
_cell.length_c   1.000
_cell.angle_alpha   90.00
_cell.angle_beta   90.00
_cell.angle_gamma   90.00
#
_symmetry.space_group_name_H-M   'P 1'
#
loop_
_entity.id
_entity.type
_entity.pdbx_description
1 polymer ?
#
loop_
_entity_poly.entity_id
_entity_poly.type
_entity_poly.pdbx_seq_one_letter_code
_entity_poly.pdbx_strand_id
1 'polypeptide(L)'
;DSGSVNEGSLLTVLAAAGVLVNDVRGADGATIDGVRAAGADTTTAVSGGVNTDIVGLHGTLHLNADGSYTYQSTAHSINANTTDVFVYTIKDGDGDL
;
A
#
# COMPACT_ATOMS: atom_id res chain seq x y z
N ASP A 1 5.40 3.34 5.57
CA ASP A 1 4.80 4.62 5.12
C ASP A 1 3.48 4.89 5.82
N SER A 2 3.03 6.15 5.86
CA SER A 2 1.70 6.51 6.39
C SER A 2 1.04 7.61 5.56
N GLY A 3 -0.29 7.64 5.56
CA GLY A 3 -1.11 8.64 4.88
C GLY A 3 -2.35 8.96 5.69
N SER A 4 -2.97 10.11 5.44
CA SER A 4 -4.21 10.53 6.10
C SER A 4 -5.18 11.08 5.08
N VAL A 5 -6.46 10.75 5.25
CA VAL A 5 -7.53 11.17 4.35
C VAL A 5 -8.78 11.44 5.16
N ASN A 6 -9.58 12.41 4.71
CA ASN A 6 -10.90 12.62 5.29
C ASN A 6 -11.82 11.47 4.89
N GLU A 7 -12.81 11.18 5.73
CA GLU A 7 -13.83 10.18 5.44
C GLU A 7 -14.45 10.38 4.05
N GLY A 8 -14.66 9.28 3.33
CA GLY A 8 -15.27 9.29 1.99
C GLY A 8 -14.39 9.89 0.88
N SER A 9 -13.22 10.43 1.21
CA SER A 9 -12.33 11.07 0.24
C SER A 9 -11.32 10.08 -0.34
N LEU A 10 -10.84 10.42 -1.55
CA LEU A 10 -9.75 9.72 -2.20
C LEU A 10 -8.42 10.37 -1.84
N LEU A 11 -7.49 9.57 -1.34
CA LEU A 11 -6.08 9.91 -1.26
C LEU A 11 -5.38 9.39 -2.51
N THR A 12 -4.54 10.22 -3.11
CA THR A 12 -3.67 9.84 -4.23
C THR A 12 -2.24 10.20 -3.89
N VAL A 13 -1.35 9.22 -3.97
CA VAL A 13 0.09 9.38 -3.73
C VAL A 13 0.83 8.88 -4.96
N LEU A 14 1.57 9.79 -5.59
CA LEU A 14 2.38 9.48 -6.78
C LEU A 14 3.63 8.68 -6.38
N ALA A 15 4.24 7.96 -7.31
CA ALA A 15 5.43 7.14 -7.06
C ALA A 15 6.60 7.93 -6.47
N ALA A 16 6.70 9.23 -6.81
CA ALA A 16 7.71 10.15 -6.27
C ALA A 16 7.57 10.43 -4.75
N ALA A 17 6.40 10.15 -4.17
CA ALA A 17 6.11 10.22 -2.74
C ALA A 17 5.55 8.88 -2.21
N GLY A 18 5.65 7.82 -3.02
CA GLY A 18 5.05 6.52 -2.78
C GLY A 18 5.87 5.65 -1.84
N VAL A 19 5.42 4.41 -1.65
CA VAL A 19 5.98 3.51 -0.62
C VAL A 19 7.45 3.17 -0.86
N LEU A 20 7.91 3.24 -2.10
CA LEU A 20 9.29 2.90 -2.47
C LEU A 20 10.31 4.04 -2.27
N VAL A 21 9.89 5.23 -1.81
CA VAL A 21 10.75 6.42 -1.76
C VAL A 21 11.85 6.31 -0.71
N ASN A 22 11.55 5.64 0.40
CA ASN A 22 12.48 5.42 1.51
C ASN A 22 13.19 4.06 1.42
N ASP A 23 12.81 3.22 0.45
CA ASP A 23 13.38 1.90 0.22
C ASP A 23 14.66 1.98 -0.62
N VAL A 24 15.60 1.07 -0.35
CA VAL A 24 16.82 0.95 -1.15
C VAL A 24 16.46 0.30 -2.47
N ARG A 25 16.44 1.10 -3.53
CA ARG A 25 16.32 0.61 -4.90
C ARG A 25 17.71 0.13 -5.32
N GLY A 26 17.84 -1.16 -5.65
CA GLY A 26 19.06 -1.72 -6.22
C GLY A 26 19.47 -1.00 -7.51
N ALA A 27 20.55 -1.46 -8.16
CA ALA A 27 21.05 -0.84 -9.39
C ALA A 27 20.02 -0.84 -10.55
N ASP A 28 19.02 -1.71 -10.48
CA ASP A 28 17.94 -1.93 -11.43
C ASP A 28 16.57 -1.43 -10.95
N GLY A 29 16.48 -0.91 -9.72
CA GLY A 29 15.25 -0.41 -9.13
C GLY A 29 14.70 -1.30 -8.01
N ALA A 30 13.48 -0.99 -7.57
CA ALA A 30 12.67 -1.87 -6.73
C ALA A 30 11.24 -1.80 -7.24
N THR A 31 10.51 -2.91 -7.12
CA THR A 31 9.08 -2.98 -7.47
C THR A 31 8.30 -3.66 -6.36
N ILE A 32 6.99 -3.41 -6.30
CA ILE A 32 6.11 -4.14 -5.36
C ILE A 32 5.81 -5.52 -5.96
N ASP A 33 6.15 -6.58 -5.22
CA ASP A 33 5.85 -7.98 -5.57
C ASP A 33 4.46 -8.40 -5.10
N GLY A 34 4.03 -7.90 -3.93
CA GLY A 34 2.73 -8.20 -3.38
C GLY A 34 2.21 -7.19 -2.38
N VAL A 35 0.90 -7.19 -2.19
CA VAL A 35 0.21 -6.37 -1.19
C VAL A 35 -1.06 -7.06 -0.69
N ARG A 36 -1.33 -6.95 0.60
CA ARG A 36 -2.59 -7.38 1.22
C ARG A 36 -2.97 -6.49 2.40
N ALA A 37 -4.25 -6.53 2.80
CA ALA A 37 -4.65 -6.06 4.12
C ALA A 37 -3.95 -6.89 5.19
N ALA A 38 -3.39 -6.25 6.22
CA ALA A 38 -2.58 -6.93 7.22
C ALA A 38 -3.40 -7.94 8.05
N GLY A 39 -4.66 -7.59 8.35
CA GLY A 39 -5.43 -8.32 9.36
C GLY A 39 -4.66 -8.37 10.68
N ALA A 40 -4.33 -9.58 11.15
CA ALA A 40 -3.50 -9.78 12.34
C ALA A 40 -2.01 -10.01 12.04
N ASP A 41 -1.60 -10.12 10.77
CA ASP A 41 -0.23 -10.48 10.38
C ASP A 41 0.42 -9.38 9.55
N THR A 42 1.46 -8.79 10.14
CA THR A 42 2.27 -7.72 9.56
C THR A 42 3.66 -8.17 9.10
N THR A 43 3.96 -9.46 9.18
CA THR A 43 5.33 -9.99 9.12
C THR A 43 5.57 -10.93 7.96
N THR A 44 4.54 -11.61 7.46
CA THR A 44 4.70 -12.53 6.34
C THR A 44 4.77 -11.78 5.01
N ALA A 45 5.71 -12.19 4.16
CA ALA A 45 5.79 -11.71 2.79
C ALA A 45 4.52 -12.09 2.01
N VAL A 46 4.17 -11.26 1.04
CA VAL A 46 3.03 -11.45 0.15
C VAL A 46 3.51 -11.31 -1.28
N SER A 47 3.01 -12.19 -2.16
CA SER A 47 3.15 -12.05 -3.61
C SER A 47 1.76 -11.88 -4.23
N GLY A 48 1.62 -10.97 -5.19
CA GLY A 48 0.33 -10.68 -5.85
C GLY A 48 -0.53 -9.64 -5.10
N GLY A 49 -1.70 -9.31 -5.69
CA GLY A 49 -2.57 -8.22 -5.20
C GLY A 49 -2.15 -6.82 -5.67
N VAL A 50 -0.96 -6.67 -6.24
CA VAL A 50 -0.48 -5.42 -6.84
C VAL A 50 -1.32 -5.08 -8.08
N ASN A 51 -1.56 -3.79 -8.32
CA ASN A 51 -2.46 -3.26 -9.36
C ASN A 51 -3.89 -3.79 -9.24
N THR A 52 -4.32 -4.17 -8.04
CA THR A 52 -5.70 -4.57 -7.73
C THR A 52 -6.19 -3.84 -6.48
N ASP A 53 -7.50 -3.86 -6.29
CA ASP A 53 -8.15 -3.26 -5.14
C ASP A 53 -8.07 -4.20 -3.92
N ILE A 54 -7.40 -3.73 -2.88
CA ILE A 54 -7.26 -4.41 -1.60
C ILE A 54 -8.22 -3.77 -0.59
N VAL A 55 -9.27 -4.50 -0.25
CA VAL A 55 -10.30 -4.04 0.68
C VAL A 55 -9.77 -4.10 2.12
N GLY A 56 -9.67 -2.94 2.76
CA GLY A 56 -9.45 -2.77 4.19
C GLY A 56 -10.77 -2.72 4.96
N LEU A 57 -10.69 -2.40 6.26
CA LEU A 57 -11.86 -2.26 7.11
C LEU A 57 -12.56 -0.92 6.90
N HIS A 58 -11.81 0.13 6.54
CA HIS A 58 -12.30 1.51 6.47
C HIS A 58 -12.20 2.13 5.08
N GLY A 59 -11.64 1.40 4.12
CA GLY A 59 -11.48 1.85 2.75
C GLY A 59 -10.80 0.80 1.88
N THR A 60 -10.50 1.19 0.66
CA THR A 60 -9.87 0.33 -0.33
C THR A 60 -8.56 0.94 -0.78
N LEU A 61 -7.47 0.16 -0.69
CA LEU A 61 -6.15 0.52 -1.20
C LEU A 61 -5.99 -0.05 -2.61
N HIS A 62 -5.46 0.76 -3.52
CA HIS A 62 -4.90 0.30 -4.79
C HIS A 62 -3.42 0.68 -4.81
N LEU A 63 -2.52 -0.31 -4.77
CA LEU A 63 -1.07 -0.09 -4.80
C LEU A 63 -0.51 -0.60 -6.13
N ASN A 64 0.19 0.30 -6.83
CA ASN A 64 0.83 -0.01 -8.10
C ASN A 64 2.24 -0.55 -7.88
N ALA A 65 2.75 -1.27 -8.89
CA ALA A 65 4.11 -1.85 -8.85
C ALA A 65 5.22 -0.81 -8.72
N ASP A 66 4.98 0.44 -9.15
CA ASP A 66 5.91 1.57 -9.05
C ASP A 66 5.90 2.27 -7.66
N GLY A 67 5.11 1.74 -6.72
CA GLY A 67 4.96 2.26 -5.37
C GLY A 67 4.00 3.44 -5.23
N SER A 68 3.39 3.93 -6.32
CA SER A 68 2.26 4.85 -6.24
C SER A 68 1.01 4.14 -5.73
N TYR A 69 0.15 4.85 -5.02
CA TYR A 69 -1.09 4.26 -4.51
C TYR A 69 -2.23 5.26 -4.42
N THR A 70 -3.45 4.70 -4.42
CA THR A 70 -4.64 5.42 -4.00
C THR A 70 -5.31 4.72 -2.85
N TYR A 71 -5.89 5.49 -1.93
CA TYR A 71 -6.73 4.93 -0.87
C TYR A 71 -8.07 5.67 -0.86
N GLN A 72 -9.15 4.94 -1.10
CA GLN A 72 -10.51 5.44 -1.05
C GLN A 72 -11.12 5.11 0.31
N SER A 73 -11.34 6.13 1.15
CA SER A 73 -12.04 5.94 2.41
C SER A 73 -13.53 5.67 2.14
N THR A 74 -14.12 4.73 2.89
CA THR A 74 -15.55 4.43 2.85
C THR A 74 -16.34 5.50 3.59
N ALA A 75 -17.33 6.11 2.93
CA ALA A 75 -18.16 7.16 3.52
C ALA A 75 -19.15 6.61 4.57
N HIS A 76 -19.45 7.42 5.59
CA HIS A 76 -20.38 7.11 6.69
C HIS A 76 -20.02 5.85 7.49
N SER A 77 -18.75 5.46 7.46
CA SER A 77 -18.23 4.28 8.14
C SER A 77 -17.25 4.63 9.26
N ILE A 78 -16.93 5.92 9.45
CA ILE A 78 -15.86 6.40 10.32
C ILE A 78 -16.39 7.50 11.25
N ASN A 79 -16.66 7.14 12.50
CA ASN A 79 -17.18 8.00 13.56
C ASN A 79 -16.11 8.49 14.55
N ALA A 80 -14.84 8.14 14.32
CA ALA A 80 -13.65 8.56 15.05
C ALA A 80 -12.40 8.34 14.19
N ASN A 81 -11.21 8.75 14.64
CA ASN A 81 -9.97 8.43 13.93
C ASN A 81 -9.76 6.90 13.88
N THR A 82 -9.74 6.32 12.68
CA THR A 82 -9.49 4.89 12.44
C THR A 82 -8.30 4.69 11.52
N THR A 83 -7.80 3.45 11.46
CA THR A 83 -6.61 3.09 10.69
C THR A 83 -6.84 1.77 9.97
N ASP A 84 -6.52 1.74 8.67
CA ASP A 84 -6.26 0.50 7.94
C ASP A 84 -4.75 0.25 7.87
N VAL A 85 -4.35 -1.02 7.97
CA VAL A 85 -2.96 -1.45 7.85
C VAL A 85 -2.85 -2.45 6.70
N PHE A 86 -1.89 -2.21 5.82
CA PHE A 86 -1.56 -3.07 4.69
C PHE A 86 -0.10 -3.49 4.76
N VAL A 87 0.19 -4.70 4.30
CA VAL A 87 1.55 -5.23 4.18
C VAL A 87 1.87 -5.31 2.71
N TYR A 88 3.05 -4.80 2.33
CA TYR A 88 3.59 -4.98 0.99
C TYR A 88 4.96 -5.63 1.06
N THR A 89 5.32 -6.27 -0.05
CA THR A 89 6.62 -6.88 -0.25
C THR A 89 7.26 -6.22 -1.46
N ILE A 90 8.50 -5.79 -1.29
CA ILE A 90 9.33 -5.33 -2.39
C ILE A 90 10.10 -6.51 -2.98
N LYS A 91 10.39 -6.42 -4.26
CA LYS A 91 11.38 -7.26 -4.92
C LYS A 91 12.47 -6.33 -5.45
N ASP A 92 13.70 -6.56 -5.00
CA ASP A 92 14.87 -5.96 -5.65
C ASP A 92 15.07 -6.61 -7.02
N GLY A 93 15.69 -5.90 -7.96
CA GLY A 93 15.85 -6.43 -9.30
C GLY A 93 16.94 -7.51 -9.42
N ASP A 94 17.78 -7.71 -8.39
CA ASP A 94 18.73 -8.83 -8.31
C ASP A 94 18.10 -10.14 -7.81
N GLY A 95 16.86 -10.12 -7.34
CA GLY A 95 15.99 -11.28 -7.21
C GLY A 95 15.89 -11.88 -5.81
N ASP A 96 16.38 -11.16 -4.80
CA ASP A 96 16.23 -11.55 -3.40
C ASP A 96 15.09 -10.75 -2.72
N LEU A 97 14.55 -11.36 -1.66
CA LEU A 97 13.51 -10.80 -0.79
C LEU A 97 14.15 -10.26 0.49
#